data_AF-A0A1V9YUB4-F1
#
_entry.id   AF-A0A1V9YUB4-F1
#
_cell.length_a   1.000
_cell.length_b   1.000
_cell.length_c   1.000
_cell.angle_alpha   90.00
_cell.angle_beta   90.00
_cell.angle_gamma   90.00
#
_symmetry.space_group_name_H-M   'P 1'
#
loop_
_entity.id
_entity.type
_entity.pdbx_description
1 polymer ?
#
loop_
_entity_poly.entity_id
_entity_poly.type
_entity_poly.pdbx_seq_one_letter_code
_entity_poly.pdbx_strand_id
1 'polypeptide(L)'
;MDHTYSRALDVPTANDLSFGHRVCGSKVAGPFNLLSSPEIFMSTQNNYVAAGSILSTASDLSKFSRFLLSKGQGIFSSPKIIEEMITGHNINTLFGSLVNFLGYSYTADGGALAAGYGFDIIGDVMYDHHYFDKGGDTIAFKTRNGFIPDQELGVVLLSNAETSGGTPSEAMLQDRIRTYILGIFLDVPKAQLQKTYDDAANGINAIRSKTTCDPHFFDGKPWDQVGKPIPKDKLSTLAGNYIATTSKQYYGNVTISISNDQAVLSYGAFAAPLYYENENSTTSYLWSSQVAMGSASNLEIKLSPTNATISWAGVDFAKQF
;
A
#
# COMPACT_ATOMS: atom_id res chain seq x y z
N MET A 1 -23.09 -2.63 -13.08
CA MET A 1 -22.16 -2.43 -11.95
C MET A 1 -22.64 -1.15 -11.35
N ASP A 2 -23.34 -1.26 -10.23
CA ASP A 2 -24.33 -0.28 -9.79
C ASP A 2 -23.89 0.40 -8.47
N HIS A 3 -22.89 -0.17 -7.81
CA HIS A 3 -22.24 0.25 -6.58
C HIS A 3 -20.71 0.26 -6.78
N THR A 4 -20.26 0.84 -7.89
CA THR A 4 -18.86 1.13 -8.19
C THR A 4 -18.72 2.62 -8.45
N TYR A 5 -17.81 3.26 -7.71
CA TYR A 5 -17.65 4.70 -7.71
C TYR A 5 -16.19 5.07 -7.88
N SER A 6 -15.92 6.19 -8.55
CA SER A 6 -14.56 6.60 -8.88
C SER A 6 -13.79 7.19 -7.70
N ARG A 7 -14.48 7.61 -6.63
CA ARG A 7 -13.91 8.06 -5.35
C ARG A 7 -14.97 8.02 -4.25
N ALA A 8 -14.55 8.20 -2.99
CA ALA A 8 -15.45 8.10 -1.83
C ALA A 8 -16.57 9.15 -1.83
N LEU A 9 -16.27 10.39 -2.28
CA LEU A 9 -17.24 11.49 -2.36
C LEU A 9 -18.36 11.27 -3.39
N ASP A 10 -18.21 10.30 -4.29
CA ASP A 10 -19.22 10.02 -5.32
C ASP A 10 -20.27 9.00 -4.82
N VAL A 11 -20.10 8.45 -3.62
CA VAL A 11 -21.07 7.52 -3.03
C VAL A 11 -22.30 8.30 -2.54
N PRO A 12 -23.52 8.00 -3.02
CA PRO A 12 -24.71 8.79 -2.72
C PRO A 12 -25.08 8.83 -1.23
N THR A 13 -24.85 7.74 -0.52
CA THR A 13 -25.15 7.61 0.91
C THR A 13 -23.86 7.34 1.67
N ALA A 14 -23.47 8.26 2.56
CA ALA A 14 -22.25 8.08 3.35
C ALA A 14 -22.26 6.80 4.20
N ASN A 15 -23.44 6.29 4.58
CA ASN A 15 -23.58 5.04 5.33
C ASN A 15 -23.25 3.77 4.52
N ASP A 16 -23.17 3.86 3.20
CA ASP A 16 -22.79 2.74 2.33
C ASP A 16 -21.25 2.59 2.25
N LEU A 17 -20.50 3.56 2.80
CA LEU A 17 -19.05 3.50 2.89
C LEU A 17 -18.61 2.67 4.11
N SER A 18 -17.67 1.77 3.87
CA SER A 18 -16.97 1.08 4.96
C SER A 18 -15.96 2.01 5.63
N PHE A 19 -15.74 1.83 6.93
CA PHE A 19 -14.62 2.44 7.63
C PHE A 19 -13.35 1.61 7.42
N GLY A 20 -12.23 2.28 7.19
CA GLY A 20 -10.92 1.65 7.07
C GLY A 20 -10.26 1.44 8.43
N HIS A 21 -9.40 0.43 8.52
CA HIS A 21 -8.63 0.12 9.72
C HIS A 21 -7.18 -0.18 9.38
N ARG A 22 -6.30 -0.02 10.38
CA ARG A 22 -4.94 -0.57 10.34
C ARG A 22 -4.82 -1.62 11.43
N VAL A 23 -4.10 -2.69 11.16
CA VAL A 23 -3.85 -3.75 12.13
C VAL A 23 -2.36 -3.91 12.38
N CYS A 24 -1.97 -4.15 13.62
CA CYS A 24 -0.60 -4.46 14.00
C CYS A 24 -0.62 -5.49 15.13
N GLY A 25 -0.40 -6.77 14.79
CA GLY A 25 -0.66 -7.86 15.71
C GLY A 25 -2.10 -7.83 16.22
N SER A 26 -2.27 -7.78 17.54
CA SER A 26 -3.60 -7.73 18.19
C SER A 26 -4.18 -6.32 18.33
N LYS A 27 -3.50 -5.28 17.83
CA LYS A 27 -3.96 -3.88 17.92
C LYS A 27 -4.64 -3.45 16.63
N VAL A 28 -5.67 -2.62 16.76
CA VAL A 28 -6.44 -2.04 15.65
C VAL A 28 -6.49 -0.53 15.82
N ALA A 29 -6.14 0.21 14.77
CA ALA A 29 -6.35 1.65 14.68
C ALA A 29 -7.51 1.95 13.72
N GLY A 30 -8.28 2.99 14.02
CA GLY A 30 -9.55 3.31 13.37
C GLY A 30 -10.75 3.12 14.33
N PRO A 31 -11.99 3.18 13.83
CA PRO A 31 -12.39 3.26 12.43
C PRO A 31 -12.05 4.61 11.77
N PHE A 32 -11.48 4.57 10.58
CA PHE A 32 -11.17 5.77 9.78
C PHE A 32 -12.24 6.00 8.72
N ASN A 33 -12.77 7.21 8.66
CA ASN A 33 -13.80 7.60 7.72
C ASN A 33 -13.15 8.02 6.38
N LEU A 34 -13.51 7.34 5.28
CA LEU A 34 -12.99 7.62 3.94
C LEU A 34 -13.16 9.07 3.45
N LEU A 35 -14.14 9.80 4.01
CA LEU A 35 -14.44 11.19 3.65
C LEU A 35 -13.69 12.23 4.49
N SER A 36 -13.31 11.90 5.72
CA SER A 36 -12.85 12.90 6.70
C SER A 36 -11.60 12.54 7.48
N SER A 37 -11.17 11.28 7.50
CA SER A 37 -9.96 10.85 8.21
C SER A 37 -8.72 11.03 7.33
N PRO A 38 -7.90 12.09 7.52
CA PRO A 38 -6.70 12.32 6.72
C PRO A 38 -5.68 11.17 6.83
N GLU A 39 -5.77 10.36 7.89
CA GLU A 39 -4.93 9.20 8.13
C GLU A 39 -4.95 8.21 6.97
N ILE A 40 -6.06 8.11 6.25
CA ILE A 40 -6.25 7.11 5.20
C ILE A 40 -6.37 7.74 3.80
N PHE A 41 -6.04 9.01 3.67
CA PHE A 41 -6.12 9.72 2.39
C PHE A 41 -4.99 9.29 1.43
N MET A 42 -5.37 8.85 0.23
CA MET A 42 -4.45 8.53 -0.88
C MET A 42 -4.04 9.77 -1.69
N SER A 43 -4.88 10.80 -1.65
CA SER A 43 -4.66 12.11 -2.27
C SER A 43 -5.40 13.15 -1.45
N THR A 44 -5.23 14.44 -1.76
CA THR A 44 -5.98 15.50 -1.09
C THR A 44 -7.48 15.21 -1.16
N GLN A 45 -8.12 15.02 0.01
CA GLN A 45 -9.53 14.65 0.16
C GLN A 45 -9.94 13.31 -0.48
N ASN A 46 -9.00 12.36 -0.63
CA ASN A 46 -9.28 11.06 -1.26
C ASN A 46 -9.91 11.19 -2.66
N ASN A 47 -9.42 12.17 -3.42
CA ASN A 47 -9.92 12.50 -4.74
C ASN A 47 -9.45 11.49 -5.81
N TYR A 48 -9.93 11.68 -7.04
CA TYR A 48 -9.64 10.81 -8.18
C TYR A 48 -8.16 10.52 -8.37
N VAL A 49 -7.82 9.24 -8.33
CA VAL A 49 -6.51 8.68 -8.64
C VAL A 49 -6.74 7.44 -9.51
N ALA A 50 -6.33 7.51 -10.77
CA ALA A 50 -6.49 6.41 -11.73
C ALA A 50 -5.81 5.10 -11.25
N ALA A 51 -4.80 5.21 -10.39
CA ALA A 51 -4.07 4.07 -9.85
C ALA A 51 -4.78 3.31 -8.70
N GLY A 52 -5.90 3.80 -8.15
CA GLY A 52 -6.55 3.06 -7.05
C GLY A 52 -7.65 3.75 -6.24
N SER A 53 -8.24 4.85 -6.72
CA SER A 53 -9.31 5.56 -5.99
C SER A 53 -10.70 4.92 -6.08
N ILE A 54 -10.89 3.93 -6.96
CA ILE A 54 -12.19 3.29 -7.20
C ILE A 54 -12.63 2.51 -5.96
N LEU A 55 -13.89 2.69 -5.59
CA LEU A 55 -14.59 1.87 -4.59
C LEU A 55 -15.58 0.96 -5.29
N SER A 56 -15.71 -0.27 -4.81
CA SER A 56 -16.65 -1.24 -5.35
C SER A 56 -17.11 -2.20 -4.26
N THR A 57 -18.06 -3.06 -4.61
CA THR A 57 -18.58 -4.13 -3.76
C THR A 57 -18.15 -5.49 -4.30
N ALA A 58 -18.16 -6.52 -3.46
CA ALA A 58 -17.92 -7.89 -3.91
C ALA A 58 -18.92 -8.31 -5.02
N SER A 59 -20.16 -7.82 -4.98
CA SER A 59 -21.17 -8.11 -6.00
C SER A 59 -20.85 -7.48 -7.36
N ASP A 60 -20.26 -6.29 -7.41
CA ASP A 60 -19.90 -5.67 -8.68
C ASP A 60 -18.54 -6.18 -9.19
N LEU A 61 -17.61 -6.45 -8.28
CA LEU A 61 -16.35 -7.09 -8.65
C LEU A 61 -16.55 -8.52 -9.16
N SER A 62 -17.59 -9.25 -8.74
CA SER A 62 -17.93 -10.55 -9.35
C SER A 62 -18.47 -10.41 -10.77
N LYS A 63 -19.25 -9.36 -11.06
CA LYS A 63 -19.66 -9.01 -12.43
C LYS A 63 -18.43 -8.68 -13.29
N PHE A 64 -17.50 -7.88 -12.76
CA PHE A 64 -16.24 -7.56 -13.43
C PHE A 64 -15.35 -8.79 -13.65
N SER A 65 -15.27 -9.67 -12.65
CA SER A 65 -14.54 -10.95 -12.74
C SER A 65 -15.05 -11.80 -13.90
N ARG A 66 -16.37 -11.94 -14.02
CA ARG A 66 -17.00 -12.65 -15.14
C ARG A 66 -16.70 -11.98 -16.48
N PHE A 67 -16.72 -10.64 -16.54
CA PHE A 67 -16.35 -9.90 -17.74
C PHE A 67 -14.91 -10.21 -18.19
N LEU A 68 -13.95 -10.29 -17.26
CA LEU A 68 -12.57 -10.68 -17.55
C LEU A 68 -12.47 -12.14 -18.04
N LEU A 69 -13.13 -13.07 -17.34
CA LEU A 69 -13.11 -14.49 -17.68
C LEU A 69 -13.80 -14.76 -19.04
N SER A 70 -14.88 -14.04 -19.36
CA SER A 70 -15.54 -14.08 -20.67
C SER A 70 -14.84 -13.24 -21.75
N LYS A 71 -13.56 -12.91 -21.54
CA LYS A 71 -12.72 -12.15 -22.48
C LYS A 71 -13.37 -10.87 -22.99
N GLY A 72 -14.08 -10.15 -22.13
CA GLY A 72 -14.64 -8.85 -22.45
C GLY A 72 -15.97 -8.88 -23.22
N GLN A 73 -16.58 -10.06 -23.37
CA GLN A 73 -17.88 -10.22 -24.03
C GLN A 73 -18.94 -9.25 -23.46
N GLY A 74 -19.68 -8.60 -24.35
CA GLY A 74 -20.76 -7.67 -24.01
C GLY A 74 -20.34 -6.20 -23.90
N ILE A 75 -19.03 -5.89 -23.86
CA ILE A 75 -18.53 -4.50 -23.91
C ILE A 75 -17.49 -4.32 -25.01
N PHE A 76 -16.50 -5.21 -25.09
CA PHE A 76 -15.47 -5.13 -26.11
C PHE A 76 -15.90 -5.78 -27.42
N SER A 77 -15.49 -5.18 -28.52
CA SER A 77 -15.76 -5.69 -29.88
C SER A 77 -14.92 -6.93 -30.23
N SER A 78 -13.89 -7.24 -29.44
CA SER A 78 -12.99 -8.37 -29.66
C SER A 78 -12.44 -8.91 -28.34
N PRO A 79 -12.32 -10.26 -28.19
CA PRO A 79 -11.70 -10.85 -27.02
C PRO A 79 -10.20 -10.57 -26.89
N LYS A 80 -9.56 -10.20 -28.02
CA LYS A 80 -8.13 -9.91 -28.12
C LYS A 80 -7.65 -8.83 -27.14
N ILE A 81 -8.53 -7.90 -26.76
CA ILE A 81 -8.17 -6.84 -25.81
C ILE A 81 -7.87 -7.45 -24.44
N ILE A 82 -8.75 -8.32 -23.92
CA ILE A 82 -8.52 -8.98 -22.63
C ILE A 82 -7.38 -9.99 -22.74
N GLU A 83 -7.32 -10.76 -23.84
CA GLU A 83 -6.21 -11.70 -24.08
C GLU A 83 -4.85 -10.99 -24.01
N GLU A 84 -4.73 -9.83 -24.66
CA GLU A 84 -3.51 -9.02 -24.62
C GLU A 84 -3.23 -8.48 -23.21
N MET A 85 -4.25 -8.03 -22.47
CA MET A 85 -4.07 -7.54 -21.10
C MET A 85 -3.54 -8.62 -20.15
N ILE A 86 -4.02 -9.87 -20.31
CA ILE A 86 -3.61 -11.02 -19.50
C ILE A 86 -2.48 -11.83 -20.14
N THR A 87 -1.80 -11.28 -21.15
CA THR A 87 -0.55 -11.84 -21.67
C THR A 87 0.63 -11.33 -20.83
N GLY A 88 1.57 -12.23 -20.54
CA GLY A 88 2.81 -11.89 -19.85
C GLY A 88 3.74 -11.09 -20.75
N HIS A 89 3.76 -9.77 -20.60
CA HIS A 89 4.56 -8.85 -21.42
C HIS A 89 5.97 -8.61 -20.86
N ASN A 90 6.15 -8.77 -19.55
CA ASN A 90 7.42 -8.57 -18.88
C ASN A 90 7.63 -9.61 -17.79
N ILE A 91 8.87 -10.07 -17.60
CA ILE A 91 9.22 -10.92 -16.45
C ILE A 91 9.07 -10.10 -15.17
N ASN A 92 8.32 -10.63 -14.22
CA ASN A 92 8.06 -9.98 -12.95
C ASN A 92 9.20 -10.26 -11.97
N THR A 93 10.19 -9.37 -11.96
CA THR A 93 11.35 -9.46 -11.05
C THR A 93 11.04 -9.00 -9.63
N LEU A 94 10.01 -8.17 -9.44
CA LEU A 94 9.64 -7.63 -8.12
C LEU A 94 9.10 -8.75 -7.22
N PHE A 95 8.21 -9.57 -7.76
CA PHE A 95 7.51 -10.59 -6.98
C PHE A 95 8.22 -11.94 -6.97
N GLY A 96 9.19 -12.19 -7.85
CA GLY A 96 9.89 -13.48 -7.94
C GLY A 96 10.47 -13.98 -6.61
N SER A 97 10.98 -13.07 -5.76
CA SER A 97 11.50 -13.42 -4.42
C SER A 97 10.43 -13.59 -3.34
N LEU A 98 9.19 -13.19 -3.62
CA LEU A 98 8.08 -13.16 -2.67
C LEU A 98 7.00 -14.21 -2.95
N VAL A 99 6.99 -14.81 -4.14
CA VAL A 99 5.92 -15.71 -4.62
C VAL A 99 5.55 -16.81 -3.63
N ASN A 100 6.55 -17.44 -3.01
CA ASN A 100 6.33 -18.53 -2.05
C ASN A 100 5.61 -18.02 -0.79
N PHE A 101 5.85 -16.78 -0.37
CA PHE A 101 5.21 -16.18 0.82
C PHE A 101 3.77 -15.71 0.54
N LEU A 102 3.46 -15.42 -0.73
CA LEU A 102 2.12 -15.11 -1.23
C LEU A 102 1.27 -16.39 -1.43
N GLY A 103 1.88 -17.56 -1.28
CA GLY A 103 1.23 -18.87 -1.37
C GLY A 103 1.16 -19.45 -2.78
N TYR A 104 1.76 -18.83 -3.79
CA TYR A 104 1.78 -19.38 -5.14
C TYR A 104 2.55 -20.71 -5.19
N SER A 105 2.16 -21.60 -6.11
CA SER A 105 2.83 -22.90 -6.31
C SER A 105 3.89 -22.84 -7.42
N TYR A 106 4.47 -21.67 -7.66
CA TYR A 106 5.39 -21.41 -8.77
C TYR A 106 6.74 -22.12 -8.59
N THR A 107 7.24 -22.69 -9.70
CA THR A 107 8.62 -23.17 -9.83
C THR A 107 9.32 -22.45 -10.96
N ALA A 108 10.50 -21.88 -10.68
CA ALA A 108 11.29 -21.16 -11.70
C ALA A 108 11.93 -22.07 -12.75
N ASP A 109 11.98 -23.38 -12.49
CA ASP A 109 12.45 -24.36 -13.46
C ASP A 109 11.36 -24.63 -14.51
N GLY A 110 11.54 -24.09 -15.71
CA GLY A 110 10.60 -24.22 -16.84
C GLY A 110 9.40 -23.27 -16.81
N GLY A 111 9.16 -22.54 -15.71
CA GLY A 111 8.04 -21.60 -15.56
C GLY A 111 8.46 -20.12 -15.55
N ALA A 112 7.61 -19.24 -16.09
CA ALA A 112 7.77 -17.78 -16.03
C ALA A 112 6.69 -17.12 -15.17
N LEU A 113 7.11 -16.24 -14.26
CA LEU A 113 6.24 -15.28 -13.58
C LEU A 113 6.30 -13.96 -14.36
N ALA A 114 5.19 -13.56 -14.96
CA ALA A 114 5.13 -12.35 -15.77
C ALA A 114 4.12 -11.34 -15.22
N ALA A 115 4.16 -10.14 -15.78
CA ALA A 115 3.15 -9.09 -15.59
C ALA A 115 2.57 -8.69 -16.95
N GLY A 116 1.32 -8.23 -16.94
CA GLY A 116 0.58 -7.79 -18.12
C GLY A 116 0.02 -6.39 -17.95
N TYR A 117 -0.88 -5.98 -18.84
CA TYR A 117 -1.44 -4.63 -18.79
C TYR A 117 -2.49 -4.52 -17.68
N GLY A 118 -2.06 -4.03 -16.52
CA GLY A 118 -2.91 -3.85 -15.34
C GLY A 118 -3.04 -5.10 -14.46
N PHE A 119 -2.18 -6.10 -14.67
CA PHE A 119 -2.10 -7.32 -13.86
C PHE A 119 -0.67 -7.55 -13.39
N ASP A 120 -0.52 -7.83 -12.10
CA ASP A 120 0.79 -8.00 -11.47
C ASP A 120 1.35 -9.38 -11.77
N ILE A 121 0.50 -10.41 -11.72
CA ILE A 121 0.91 -11.80 -11.86
C ILE A 121 0.17 -12.43 -13.03
N ILE A 122 0.93 -13.05 -13.95
CA ILE A 122 0.45 -13.87 -15.06
C ILE A 122 1.39 -15.05 -15.20
N GLY A 123 0.84 -16.26 -15.31
CA GLY A 123 1.59 -17.48 -15.60
C GLY A 123 0.99 -18.71 -14.94
N ASP A 124 1.68 -19.83 -15.08
CA ASP A 124 1.24 -21.11 -14.53
C ASP A 124 1.75 -21.22 -13.08
N VAL A 125 1.09 -20.47 -12.19
CA VAL A 125 1.58 -20.22 -10.81
C VAL A 125 0.57 -20.58 -9.73
N MET A 126 -0.59 -21.10 -10.12
CA MET A 126 -1.67 -21.47 -9.22
C MET A 126 -2.08 -22.93 -9.46
N TYR A 127 -1.42 -23.84 -8.76
CA TYR A 127 -1.64 -25.29 -8.82
C TYR A 127 -1.61 -25.85 -10.25
N ASP A 128 -0.56 -25.48 -11.01
CA ASP A 128 -0.34 -25.86 -12.42
C ASP A 128 -1.39 -25.32 -13.41
N HIS A 129 -2.26 -24.41 -12.98
CA HIS A 129 -3.17 -23.69 -13.87
C HIS A 129 -2.61 -22.35 -14.31
N HIS A 130 -2.98 -21.95 -15.53
CA HIS A 130 -2.78 -20.60 -16.00
C HIS A 130 -3.59 -19.63 -15.15
N TYR A 131 -2.91 -18.62 -14.61
CA TYR A 131 -3.44 -17.73 -13.61
C TYR A 131 -3.10 -16.29 -13.91
N PHE A 132 -4.00 -15.37 -13.55
CA PHE A 132 -3.67 -13.95 -13.48
C PHE A 132 -4.31 -13.23 -12.30
N ASP A 133 -3.67 -12.15 -11.82
CA ASP A 133 -4.23 -11.30 -10.75
C ASP A 133 -3.78 -9.84 -10.75
N LYS A 134 -4.47 -9.05 -9.92
CA LYS A 134 -4.04 -7.72 -9.49
C LYS A 134 -4.42 -7.47 -8.03
N GLY A 135 -3.43 -7.27 -7.17
CA GLY A 135 -3.65 -6.77 -5.81
C GLY A 135 -3.95 -5.26 -5.79
N GLY A 136 -4.64 -4.78 -4.76
CA GLY A 136 -4.87 -3.35 -4.56
C GLY A 136 -4.86 -2.99 -3.09
N ASP A 137 -3.89 -2.18 -2.68
CA ASP A 137 -3.69 -1.77 -1.29
C ASP A 137 -3.84 -0.25 -1.21
N THR A 138 -4.70 0.20 -0.30
CA THR A 138 -4.71 1.58 0.18
C THR A 138 -4.13 1.59 1.59
N ILE A 139 -4.08 2.76 2.22
CA ILE A 139 -3.64 2.82 3.61
C ILE A 139 -4.51 1.93 4.50
N ALA A 140 -5.81 1.78 4.29
CA ALA A 140 -6.68 1.10 5.25
C ALA A 140 -7.57 -0.01 4.65
N PHE A 141 -7.38 -0.34 3.38
CA PHE A 141 -8.14 -1.36 2.67
C PHE A 141 -7.22 -2.21 1.82
N LYS A 142 -7.55 -3.50 1.73
CA LYS A 142 -6.78 -4.50 1.00
C LYS A 142 -7.69 -5.31 0.09
N THR A 143 -7.31 -5.41 -1.18
CA THR A 143 -7.98 -6.23 -2.17
C THR A 143 -7.03 -7.27 -2.71
N ARG A 144 -7.46 -8.54 -2.72
CA ARG A 144 -6.78 -9.61 -3.43
C ARG A 144 -7.77 -10.29 -4.34
N ASN A 145 -7.36 -10.53 -5.57
CA ASN A 145 -8.13 -11.33 -6.51
C ASN A 145 -7.20 -12.34 -7.19
N GLY A 146 -7.80 -13.25 -7.93
CA GLY A 146 -7.11 -14.24 -8.73
C GLY A 146 -8.07 -14.96 -9.65
N PHE A 147 -7.63 -15.23 -10.87
CA PHE A 147 -8.46 -15.73 -11.95
C PHE A 147 -7.77 -16.89 -12.65
N ILE A 148 -8.54 -17.94 -12.95
CA ILE A 148 -8.10 -19.15 -13.63
C ILE A 148 -9.03 -19.36 -14.84
N PRO A 149 -8.62 -18.93 -16.05
CA PRO A 149 -9.50 -18.88 -17.21
C PRO A 149 -10.08 -20.22 -17.65
N ASP A 150 -9.27 -21.28 -17.66
CA ASP A 150 -9.66 -22.61 -18.12
C ASP A 150 -10.68 -23.28 -17.19
N GLN A 151 -10.75 -22.82 -15.95
CA GLN A 151 -11.72 -23.28 -14.94
C GLN A 151 -12.90 -22.31 -14.78
N GLU A 152 -12.96 -21.23 -15.57
CA GLU A 152 -13.93 -20.14 -15.43
C GLU A 152 -14.04 -19.63 -13.97
N LEU A 153 -12.93 -19.69 -13.23
CA LEU A 153 -12.90 -19.47 -11.80
C LEU A 153 -12.27 -18.11 -11.47
N GLY A 154 -12.93 -17.37 -10.57
CA GLY A 154 -12.43 -16.10 -10.06
C GLY A 154 -12.73 -15.94 -8.58
N VAL A 155 -11.74 -15.48 -7.82
CA VAL A 155 -11.88 -15.15 -6.40
C VAL A 155 -11.56 -13.67 -6.21
N VAL A 156 -12.38 -12.98 -5.41
CA VAL A 156 -12.14 -11.60 -4.97
C VAL A 156 -12.34 -11.52 -3.47
N LEU A 157 -11.34 -11.02 -2.77
CA LEU A 157 -11.33 -10.77 -1.34
C LEU A 157 -11.18 -9.28 -1.11
N LEU A 158 -12.05 -8.73 -0.25
CA LEU A 158 -12.01 -7.34 0.19
C LEU A 158 -11.84 -7.32 1.71
N SER A 159 -10.92 -6.49 2.18
CA SER A 159 -10.70 -6.22 3.59
C SER A 159 -10.72 -4.73 3.81
N ASN A 160 -11.40 -4.30 4.88
CA ASN A 160 -11.37 -2.93 5.38
C ASN A 160 -10.28 -2.74 6.46
N ALA A 161 -9.22 -3.54 6.36
CA ALA A 161 -8.06 -3.49 7.22
C ALA A 161 -6.78 -3.75 6.41
N GLU A 162 -5.75 -2.94 6.66
CA GLU A 162 -4.40 -3.12 6.12
C GLU A 162 -3.38 -3.30 7.24
N THR A 163 -2.36 -4.14 7.04
CA THR A 163 -1.36 -4.41 8.06
C THR A 163 -0.34 -3.27 8.16
N SER A 164 0.04 -2.90 9.38
CA SER A 164 0.85 -1.72 9.70
C SER A 164 1.86 -1.98 10.81
N GLY A 165 2.58 -3.07 10.67
CA GLY A 165 3.47 -3.56 11.71
C GLY A 165 3.18 -5.02 12.02
N GLY A 166 3.66 -5.49 13.16
CA GLY A 166 3.33 -6.82 13.65
C GLY A 166 4.12 -7.90 12.93
N THR A 167 3.54 -9.10 12.87
CA THR A 167 4.23 -10.29 12.38
C THR A 167 4.26 -10.24 10.85
N PRO A 168 5.41 -10.45 10.18
CA PRO A 168 5.51 -10.29 8.72
C PRO A 168 4.49 -11.11 7.92
N SER A 169 4.12 -12.30 8.41
CA SER A 169 3.10 -13.13 7.78
C SER A 169 1.72 -12.46 7.70
N GLU A 170 1.38 -11.56 8.63
CA GLU A 170 0.08 -10.87 8.66
C GLU A 170 -0.11 -9.99 7.40
N ALA A 171 0.95 -9.35 6.91
CA ALA A 171 0.91 -8.49 5.73
C ALA A 171 0.53 -9.22 4.43
N MET A 172 0.76 -10.53 4.37
CA MET A 172 0.47 -11.41 3.21
C MET A 172 -0.67 -12.38 3.49
N LEU A 173 -1.41 -12.19 4.59
CA LEU A 173 -2.49 -13.11 4.99
C LEU A 173 -3.55 -13.26 3.90
N GLN A 174 -4.02 -12.15 3.33
CA GLN A 174 -5.09 -12.18 2.34
C GLN A 174 -4.65 -12.81 1.00
N ASP A 175 -3.37 -12.68 0.62
CA ASP A 175 -2.78 -13.38 -0.52
C ASP A 175 -2.89 -14.90 -0.34
N ARG A 176 -2.50 -15.39 0.85
CA ARG A 176 -2.57 -16.81 1.18
C ARG A 176 -4.02 -17.31 1.30
N ILE A 177 -4.93 -16.51 1.84
CA ILE A 177 -6.37 -16.86 1.87
C ILE A 177 -6.91 -17.03 0.45
N ARG A 178 -6.58 -16.12 -0.48
CA ARG A 178 -6.99 -16.23 -1.88
C ARG A 178 -6.47 -17.53 -2.47
N THR A 179 -5.17 -17.81 -2.33
CA THR A 179 -4.56 -19.04 -2.87
C THR A 179 -5.22 -20.29 -2.29
N TYR A 180 -5.46 -20.33 -0.97
CA TYR A 180 -6.14 -21.45 -0.31
C TYR A 180 -7.55 -21.67 -0.87
N ILE A 181 -8.34 -20.60 -1.02
CA ILE A 181 -9.71 -20.68 -1.55
C ILE A 181 -9.70 -21.18 -2.99
N LEU A 182 -8.81 -20.66 -3.85
CA LEU A 182 -8.66 -21.15 -5.23
C LEU A 182 -8.36 -22.65 -5.22
N GLY A 183 -7.41 -23.09 -4.39
CA GLY A 183 -7.05 -24.49 -4.28
C GLY A 183 -8.19 -25.41 -3.80
N ILE A 184 -9.11 -24.91 -2.96
CA ILE A 184 -10.35 -25.66 -2.61
C ILE A 184 -11.19 -25.93 -3.86
N PHE A 185 -11.40 -24.92 -4.71
CA PHE A 185 -12.22 -25.06 -5.93
C PHE A 185 -11.52 -25.84 -7.05
N LEU A 186 -10.21 -26.03 -6.95
CA LEU A 186 -9.41 -26.88 -7.84
C LEU A 186 -9.21 -28.29 -7.28
N ASP A 187 -9.94 -28.67 -6.22
CA ASP A 187 -9.86 -29.97 -5.57
C ASP A 187 -8.45 -30.36 -5.08
N VAL A 188 -7.60 -29.38 -4.77
CA VAL A 188 -6.28 -29.62 -4.19
C VAL A 188 -6.47 -30.24 -2.79
N PRO A 189 -5.75 -31.32 -2.44
CA PRO A 189 -5.90 -31.97 -1.15
C PRO A 189 -5.71 -31.00 0.02
N LYS A 190 -6.62 -31.01 0.99
CA LYS A 190 -6.57 -30.13 2.18
C LYS A 190 -5.21 -30.15 2.90
N ALA A 191 -4.57 -31.32 2.98
CA ALA A 191 -3.25 -31.46 3.60
C ALA A 191 -2.18 -30.65 2.84
N GLN A 192 -2.24 -30.63 1.51
CA GLN A 192 -1.35 -29.82 0.67
C GLN A 192 -1.66 -28.33 0.81
N LEU A 193 -2.94 -27.93 0.82
CA LEU A 193 -3.35 -26.53 1.04
C LEU A 193 -2.83 -26.00 2.38
N GLN A 194 -3.01 -26.79 3.45
CA GLN A 194 -2.53 -26.43 4.78
C GLN A 194 -1.00 -26.32 4.82
N LYS A 195 -0.30 -27.28 4.23
CA LYS A 195 1.16 -27.26 4.14
C LYS A 195 1.66 -26.02 3.40
N THR A 196 1.12 -25.70 2.23
CA THR A 196 1.51 -24.50 1.46
C THR A 196 1.26 -23.22 2.25
N TYR A 197 0.11 -23.13 2.93
CA TYR A 197 -0.23 -21.96 3.75
C TYR A 197 0.75 -21.77 4.92
N ASP A 198 1.03 -22.85 5.66
CA ASP A 198 1.91 -22.82 6.83
C ASP A 198 3.37 -22.57 6.44
N ASP A 199 3.86 -23.22 5.38
CA ASP A 199 5.22 -23.02 4.86
C ASP A 199 5.43 -21.56 4.43
N ALA A 200 4.45 -20.96 3.74
CA ALA A 200 4.50 -19.57 3.32
C ALA A 200 4.56 -18.61 4.52
N ALA A 201 3.73 -18.83 5.54
CA ALA A 201 3.69 -18.00 6.74
C ALA A 201 4.98 -18.15 7.59
N ASN A 202 5.46 -19.38 7.78
CA ASN A 202 6.70 -19.65 8.51
C ASN A 202 7.92 -19.11 7.79
N GLY A 203 7.96 -19.25 6.46
CA GLY A 203 9.06 -18.78 5.63
C GLY A 203 9.30 -17.28 5.75
N ILE A 204 8.25 -16.46 5.63
CA ILE A 204 8.41 -14.99 5.74
C ILE A 204 8.78 -14.56 7.16
N ASN A 205 8.25 -15.24 8.18
CA ASN A 205 8.57 -14.97 9.58
C ASN A 205 10.01 -15.35 9.94
N ALA A 206 10.61 -16.31 9.23
CA ALA A 206 12.00 -16.71 9.44
C ALA A 206 13.01 -15.68 8.88
N ILE A 207 12.64 -14.93 7.84
CA ILE A 207 13.56 -14.01 7.15
C ILE A 207 13.31 -12.52 7.45
N ARG A 208 12.17 -12.18 8.05
CA ARG A 208 11.82 -10.80 8.42
C ARG A 208 11.53 -10.71 9.91
N SER A 209 12.01 -9.62 10.51
CA SER A 209 11.71 -9.32 11.91
C SER A 209 10.32 -8.72 12.07
N LYS A 210 9.71 -8.99 13.22
CA LYS A 210 8.49 -8.31 13.65
C LYS A 210 8.73 -6.80 13.75
N THR A 211 7.80 -6.01 13.24
CA THR A 211 7.82 -4.56 13.34
C THR A 211 6.93 -4.09 14.49
N THR A 212 7.34 -3.04 15.20
CA THR A 212 6.57 -2.46 16.30
C THR A 212 5.37 -1.67 15.77
N CYS A 213 4.29 -1.61 16.56
CA CYS A 213 3.14 -0.77 16.24
C CYS A 213 3.48 0.68 16.50
N ASP A 214 3.04 1.57 15.63
CA ASP A 214 3.19 3.01 15.83
C ASP A 214 2.42 3.46 17.10
N PRO A 215 3.10 4.00 18.13
CA PRO A 215 2.43 4.37 19.37
C PRO A 215 1.43 5.53 19.22
N HIS A 216 1.59 6.40 18.22
CA HIS A 216 0.64 7.48 17.96
C HIS A 216 -0.71 6.91 17.55
N PHE A 217 -0.71 6.06 16.54
CA PHE A 217 -1.96 5.57 15.95
C PHE A 217 -2.60 4.41 16.71
N PHE A 218 -1.80 3.55 17.33
CA PHE A 218 -2.31 2.34 18.00
C PHE A 218 -2.48 2.49 19.51
N ASP A 219 -1.78 3.45 20.15
CA ASP A 219 -1.86 3.68 21.59
C ASP A 219 -2.34 5.10 21.94
N GLY A 220 -2.65 5.94 20.95
CA GLY A 220 -3.16 7.30 21.16
C GLY A 220 -2.12 8.26 21.78
N LYS A 221 -0.83 7.94 21.70
CA LYS A 221 0.21 8.83 22.25
C LYS A 221 0.31 10.10 21.42
N PRO A 222 0.35 11.30 22.00
CA PRO A 222 0.57 12.51 21.22
C PRO A 222 1.96 12.53 20.58
N TRP A 223 2.11 13.25 19.47
CA TRP A 223 3.34 13.27 18.66
C TRP A 223 4.59 13.74 19.42
N ASP A 224 4.42 14.62 20.41
CA ASP A 224 5.49 15.12 21.28
C ASP A 224 5.95 14.11 22.35
N GLN A 225 5.24 12.98 22.50
CA GLN A 225 5.67 11.82 23.27
C GLN A 225 6.24 10.70 22.39
N VAL A 226 5.99 10.75 21.08
CA VAL A 226 6.56 9.81 20.09
C VAL A 226 7.91 10.30 19.62
N GLY A 227 8.00 11.57 19.22
CA GLY A 227 9.24 12.26 18.92
C GLY A 227 9.68 13.18 20.06
N LYS A 228 10.81 13.86 19.87
CA LYS A 228 11.37 14.83 20.81
C LYS A 228 11.37 16.25 20.22
N PRO A 229 10.99 17.29 20.97
CA PRO A 229 11.06 18.67 20.50
C PRO A 229 12.47 19.07 20.04
N ILE A 230 12.53 19.86 18.96
CA ILE A 230 13.80 20.36 18.42
C ILE A 230 14.25 21.57 19.28
N PRO A 231 15.49 21.61 19.78
CA PRO A 231 16.03 22.73 20.53
C PRO A 231 15.96 24.06 19.75
N LYS A 232 15.61 25.15 20.45
CA LYS A 232 15.39 26.47 19.85
C LYS A 232 16.59 26.99 19.05
N ASP A 233 17.81 26.69 19.50
CA ASP A 233 19.05 27.08 18.83
C ASP A 233 19.26 26.40 17.47
N LYS A 234 18.50 25.34 17.15
CA LYS A 234 18.57 24.62 15.88
C LYS A 234 17.49 25.03 14.87
N LEU A 235 16.42 25.69 15.32
CA LEU A 235 15.25 25.99 14.49
C LEU A 235 15.57 26.89 13.30
N SER A 236 16.36 27.96 13.53
CA SER A 236 16.73 28.91 12.47
C SER A 236 17.57 28.28 11.36
N THR A 237 18.39 27.28 11.69
CA THR A 237 19.19 26.54 10.70
C THR A 237 18.33 25.65 9.81
N LEU A 238 17.25 25.08 10.37
CA LEU A 238 16.31 24.23 9.63
C LEU A 238 15.40 25.02 8.68
N ALA A 239 14.98 26.22 9.08
CA ALA A 239 14.04 27.03 8.31
C ALA A 239 14.54 27.34 6.89
N GLY A 240 13.68 27.18 5.89
CA GLY A 240 13.98 27.49 4.49
C GLY A 240 13.15 26.69 3.49
N ASN A 241 13.40 26.97 2.21
CA ASN A 241 12.79 26.25 1.09
C ASN A 241 13.78 25.23 0.54
N TYR A 242 13.32 24.01 0.35
CA TYR A 242 14.09 22.88 -0.15
C TYR A 242 13.45 22.38 -1.45
N ILE A 243 14.21 22.32 -2.54
CA ILE A 243 13.71 21.91 -3.85
C ILE A 243 14.18 20.49 -4.16
N ALA A 244 13.30 19.66 -4.71
CA ALA A 244 13.66 18.32 -5.15
C ALA A 244 14.86 18.37 -6.12
N THR A 245 15.80 17.44 -5.95
CA THR A 245 17.00 17.35 -6.79
C THR A 245 16.69 16.65 -8.11
N THR A 246 15.70 15.76 -8.12
CA THR A 246 15.19 15.02 -9.28
C THR A 246 13.74 15.37 -9.57
N SER A 247 13.31 15.25 -10.84
CA SER A 247 11.93 15.46 -11.28
C SER A 247 11.23 16.67 -10.63
N LYS A 248 11.90 17.83 -10.65
CA LYS A 248 11.55 19.01 -9.84
C LYS A 248 10.08 19.46 -9.98
N GLN A 249 9.54 19.36 -11.18
CA GLN A 249 8.15 19.74 -11.45
C GLN A 249 7.12 18.76 -10.87
N TYR A 250 7.51 17.49 -10.73
CA TYR A 250 6.65 16.44 -10.18
C TYR A 250 6.67 16.44 -8.64
N TYR A 251 7.87 16.45 -8.04
CA TYR A 251 8.00 16.42 -6.58
C TYR A 251 7.90 17.80 -5.92
N GLY A 252 8.17 18.88 -6.65
CA GLY A 252 8.04 20.23 -6.11
C GLY A 252 9.02 20.52 -4.97
N ASN A 253 8.51 21.25 -3.96
CA ASN A 253 9.30 21.85 -2.90
C ASN A 253 8.77 21.45 -1.53
N VAL A 254 9.68 21.35 -0.56
CA VAL A 254 9.41 21.26 0.87
C VAL A 254 9.80 22.59 1.51
N THR A 255 8.96 23.13 2.40
CA THR A 255 9.29 24.34 3.16
C THR A 255 9.28 24.02 4.64
N ILE A 256 10.33 24.41 5.34
CA ILE A 256 10.36 24.42 6.81
C ILE A 256 10.21 25.87 7.29
N SER A 257 9.16 26.13 8.04
CA SER A 257 8.89 27.42 8.67
C SER A 257 8.95 27.29 10.20
N ILE A 258 9.13 28.41 10.91
CA ILE A 258 9.10 28.45 12.37
C ILE A 258 7.80 29.13 12.79
N SER A 259 7.02 28.45 13.61
CA SER A 259 5.78 28.98 14.19
C SER A 259 5.72 28.57 15.66
N ASN A 260 5.49 29.52 16.56
CA ASN A 260 5.40 29.28 18.01
C ASN A 260 6.56 28.44 18.58
N ASP A 261 7.80 28.79 18.26
CA ASP A 261 9.03 28.06 18.66
C ASP A 261 9.06 26.58 18.21
N GLN A 262 8.36 26.25 17.12
CA GLN A 262 8.29 24.91 16.56
C GLN A 262 8.59 24.95 15.06
N ALA A 263 9.43 24.03 14.58
CA ALA A 263 9.62 23.83 13.15
C ALA A 263 8.39 23.12 12.58
N VAL A 264 7.83 23.68 11.50
CA VAL A 264 6.68 23.14 10.76
C VAL A 264 7.13 22.87 9.33
N LEU A 265 7.05 21.61 8.92
CA LEU A 265 7.31 21.19 7.54
C LEU A 265 6.00 21.23 6.76
N SER A 266 6.05 21.87 5.60
CA SER A 266 4.97 21.96 4.63
C SER A 266 5.39 21.29 3.33
N TYR A 267 4.52 20.43 2.80
CA TYR A 267 4.68 19.76 1.50
C TYR A 267 3.31 19.58 0.83
N GLY A 268 3.18 20.10 -0.39
CA GLY A 268 1.90 20.13 -1.10
C GLY A 268 0.82 20.85 -0.28
N ALA A 269 -0.27 20.14 0.01
CA ALA A 269 -1.40 20.67 0.79
C ALA A 269 -1.27 20.45 2.31
N PHE A 270 -0.17 19.84 2.78
CA PHE A 270 -0.03 19.40 4.16
C PHE A 270 1.05 20.19 4.88
N ALA A 271 0.79 20.51 6.15
CA ALA A 271 1.74 21.16 7.04
C ALA A 271 1.61 20.56 8.44
N ALA A 272 2.73 20.15 9.04
CA ALA A 272 2.74 19.60 10.39
C ALA A 272 4.09 19.83 11.09
N PRO A 273 4.12 19.85 12.43
CA PRO A 273 5.35 19.98 13.20
C PRO A 273 6.41 18.90 12.90
N LEU A 274 7.68 19.28 13.02
CA LEU A 274 8.83 18.38 13.03
C LEU A 274 9.32 18.12 14.45
N TYR A 275 9.60 16.86 14.75
CA TYR A 275 10.28 16.42 15.96
C TYR A 275 11.56 15.69 15.57
N TYR A 276 12.50 15.55 16.50
CA TYR A 276 13.49 14.49 16.39
C TYR A 276 12.82 13.14 16.56
N GLU A 277 13.28 12.14 15.80
CA GLU A 277 12.72 10.79 15.85
C GLU A 277 12.89 10.14 17.24
N ASN A 278 14.01 10.40 17.92
CA ASN A 278 14.28 9.91 19.27
C ASN A 278 15.27 10.82 20.01
N GLU A 279 15.63 10.48 21.26
CA GLU A 279 16.45 11.32 22.13
C GLU A 279 17.86 11.61 21.62
N ASN A 280 18.41 10.69 20.83
CA ASN A 280 19.78 10.71 20.31
C ASN A 280 19.85 11.18 18.85
N SER A 281 18.72 11.40 18.20
CA SER A 281 18.67 11.83 16.81
C SER A 281 19.19 13.26 16.65
N THR A 282 20.10 13.44 15.71
CA THR A 282 20.58 14.76 15.26
C THR A 282 20.24 15.04 13.80
N THR A 283 20.05 13.98 13.01
CA THR A 283 19.69 14.04 11.58
C THR A 283 18.39 13.33 11.24
N SER A 284 17.86 12.47 12.10
CA SER A 284 16.57 11.79 11.89
C SER A 284 15.41 12.56 12.51
N TYR A 285 14.41 12.87 11.71
CA TYR A 285 13.25 13.66 12.09
C TYR A 285 11.95 12.90 11.85
N LEU A 286 10.98 13.21 12.69
CA LEU A 286 9.60 12.76 12.61
C LEU A 286 8.72 13.95 12.20
N TRP A 287 8.12 13.87 11.02
CA TRP A 287 7.07 14.76 10.59
C TRP A 287 5.72 14.26 11.11
N SER A 288 5.15 14.99 12.07
CA SER A 288 3.92 14.63 12.81
C SER A 288 2.63 14.76 11.99
N SER A 289 2.73 14.60 10.66
CA SER A 289 1.56 14.58 9.79
C SER A 289 0.75 13.32 10.04
N GLN A 290 -0.57 13.51 10.21
CA GLN A 290 -1.52 12.39 10.26
C GLN A 290 -1.61 11.66 8.92
N VAL A 291 -1.27 12.33 7.82
CA VAL A 291 -1.52 11.88 6.45
C VAL A 291 -0.89 10.52 6.20
N ALA A 292 -1.67 9.64 5.58
CA ALA A 292 -1.23 8.28 5.23
C ALA A 292 -0.64 7.53 6.44
N MET A 293 -1.26 7.66 7.61
CA MET A 293 -0.85 7.00 8.86
C MET A 293 0.61 7.29 9.24
N GLY A 294 1.12 8.47 8.88
CA GLY A 294 2.52 8.81 9.10
C GLY A 294 3.51 7.85 8.43
N SER A 295 3.08 7.07 7.43
CA SER A 295 3.95 6.13 6.70
C SER A 295 5.11 6.85 5.98
N ALA A 296 4.95 8.16 5.77
CA ALA A 296 5.96 9.07 5.28
C ALA A 296 6.38 10.09 6.35
N SER A 297 6.30 9.78 7.64
CA SER A 297 6.69 10.72 8.70
C SER A 297 8.19 10.77 8.92
N ASN A 298 8.92 9.68 8.67
CA ASN A 298 10.36 9.65 8.92
C ASN A 298 11.13 10.24 7.74
N LEU A 299 11.99 11.21 8.05
CA LEU A 299 12.86 11.88 7.08
C LEU A 299 14.22 12.19 7.70
N GLU A 300 15.23 12.28 6.85
CA GLU A 300 16.57 12.65 7.26
C GLU A 300 16.86 14.10 6.84
N ILE A 301 17.34 14.94 7.76
CA ILE A 301 17.82 16.29 7.44
C ILE A 301 19.30 16.38 7.79
N LYS A 302 20.13 16.64 6.78
CA LYS A 302 21.57 16.88 6.94
C LYS A 302 21.82 18.37 6.81
N LEU A 303 22.47 18.94 7.81
CA LEU A 303 22.81 20.36 7.86
C LEU A 303 24.33 20.53 7.85
N SER A 304 24.82 21.42 7.00
CA SER A 304 26.20 21.92 7.01
C SER A 304 26.20 23.44 6.77
N PRO A 305 27.32 24.14 7.01
CA PRO A 305 27.39 25.58 6.81
C PRO A 305 27.09 26.05 5.38
N THR A 306 27.28 25.18 4.40
CA THR A 306 27.16 25.50 2.97
C THR A 306 26.15 24.65 2.22
N ASN A 307 25.53 23.66 2.89
CA ASN A 307 24.57 22.76 2.28
C ASN A 307 23.56 22.27 3.31
N ALA A 308 22.30 22.14 2.92
CA ALA A 308 21.29 21.51 3.74
C ALA A 308 20.37 20.68 2.84
N THR A 309 20.14 19.43 3.22
CA THR A 309 19.35 18.48 2.44
C THR A 309 18.32 17.76 3.29
N ILE A 310 17.14 17.53 2.72
CA ILE A 310 16.12 16.64 3.26
C ILE A 310 16.05 15.41 2.38
N SER A 311 16.21 14.21 2.94
CA SER A 311 15.97 12.94 2.26
C SER A 311 14.68 12.34 2.78
N TRP A 312 13.70 12.18 1.89
CA TRP A 312 12.34 11.78 2.25
C TRP A 312 11.67 10.99 1.13
N ALA A 313 11.08 9.84 1.46
CA ALA A 313 10.37 8.96 0.50
C ALA A 313 11.18 8.62 -0.78
N GLY A 314 12.50 8.48 -0.65
CA GLY A 314 13.40 8.19 -1.78
C GLY A 314 13.73 9.40 -2.66
N VAL A 315 13.35 10.61 -2.26
CA VAL A 315 13.63 11.86 -2.94
C VAL A 315 14.49 12.75 -2.05
N ASP A 316 15.52 13.37 -2.63
CA ASP A 316 16.33 14.37 -1.95
C ASP A 316 15.87 15.78 -2.32
N PHE A 317 15.84 16.67 -1.34
CA PHE A 317 15.54 18.09 -1.49
C PHE A 317 16.70 18.92 -0.98
N ALA A 318 17.18 19.88 -1.77
CA ALA A 318 18.29 20.75 -1.41
C ALA A 318 17.80 22.16 -1.05
N LYS A 319 18.32 22.72 0.05
CA LYS A 319 17.98 24.06 0.52
C LYS A 319 18.41 25.12 -0.48
N GLN A 320 17.54 26.09 -0.74
CA GLN A 320 17.90 27.30 -1.46
C GLN A 320 18.46 28.33 -0.47
N PHE A 321 19.67 28.81 -0.74
CA PHE A 321 20.34 29.87 0.00
C PHE A 321 20.13 31.23 -0.67
#